data_AF-A0A945QIJ6-F1
#
_entry.id   AF-A0A945QIJ6-F1
#
_cell.length_a   1.000
_cell.length_b   1.000
_cell.length_c   1.000
_cell.angle_alpha   90.00
_cell.angle_beta   90.00
_cell.angle_gamma   90.00
#
_symmetry.space_group_name_H-M   'P 1'
#
loop_
_entity.id
_entity.type
_entity.pdbx_description
1 polymer ?
#
loop_
_entity_poly.entity_id
_entity_poly.type
_entity_poly.pdbx_seq_one_letter_code
_entity_poly.pdbx_strand_id
1 'polypeptide(L)'
;MPERGTSEFDARDAGAAPAPALSDDRRKSRQLLARWRDARGDRAMPSWECHGRVVGDLDAYCIMGHFGHDRAEAVTGKIGGFFLDRLEAGDGAQSTDPYPAAVVMGIIRSLGTQLLHGATPILHEGEFQTDTGALIRYRTAVLPFGEPGHGPDHWLALGSWRSAVSDRALRAA
;
A
#
# COMPACT_ATOMS: atom_id res chain seq x y z
N MET A 1 29.67 -44.06 -26.48
CA MET A 1 28.65 -43.16 -27.08
C MET A 1 27.40 -43.99 -27.32
N PRO A 2 26.16 -43.53 -27.04
CA PRO A 2 25.64 -42.38 -26.27
C PRO A 2 24.92 -42.88 -24.98
N GLU A 3 24.25 -42.15 -24.08
CA GLU A 3 23.10 -41.25 -24.20
C GLU A 3 22.96 -40.40 -22.91
N ARG A 4 22.50 -39.16 -23.08
CA ARG A 4 22.17 -38.20 -22.03
C ARG A 4 20.92 -38.65 -21.25
N GLY A 5 20.95 -38.53 -19.93
CA GLY A 5 19.75 -38.48 -19.07
C GLY A 5 19.57 -37.07 -18.53
N THR A 6 18.73 -36.29 -19.21
CA THR A 6 18.14 -35.02 -18.78
C THR A 6 17.06 -35.24 -17.71
N SER A 7 16.82 -34.17 -16.93
CA SER A 7 15.64 -33.92 -16.09
C SER A 7 15.56 -34.73 -14.79
N GLU A 8 15.17 -34.15 -13.64
CA GLU A 8 14.12 -33.15 -13.49
C GLU A 8 14.47 -32.24 -12.31
N PHE A 9 14.84 -31.00 -12.62
CA PHE A 9 14.82 -29.93 -11.63
C PHE A 9 13.34 -29.67 -11.35
N ASP A 10 12.87 -30.20 -10.22
CA ASP A 10 11.51 -30.00 -9.72
C ASP A 10 11.36 -28.52 -9.32
N ALA A 11 11.15 -27.69 -10.33
CA ALA A 11 10.83 -26.28 -10.20
C ALA A 11 9.43 -26.22 -9.60
N ARG A 12 9.39 -26.23 -8.26
CA ARG A 12 8.21 -25.88 -7.49
C ARG A 12 7.72 -24.52 -7.98
N ASP A 13 6.63 -24.58 -8.72
CA ASP A 13 5.70 -23.49 -8.97
C ASP A 13 5.21 -22.98 -7.60
N ALA A 14 6.01 -22.12 -6.98
CA ALA A 14 5.59 -21.29 -5.87
C ALA A 14 4.69 -20.22 -6.48
N GLY A 15 3.43 -20.62 -6.71
CA GLY A 15 2.40 -19.78 -7.27
C GLY A 15 2.38 -18.44 -6.55
N ALA A 16 2.74 -17.38 -7.29
CA ALA A 16 2.57 -16.02 -6.84
C ALA A 16 1.11 -15.84 -6.44
N ALA A 17 0.87 -15.47 -5.17
CA ALA A 17 -0.48 -15.26 -4.67
C ALA A 17 -1.22 -14.32 -5.62
N PRO A 18 -2.45 -14.67 -6.06
CA PRO A 18 -3.18 -13.86 -7.02
C PRO A 18 -3.34 -12.44 -6.48
N ALA A 19 -3.10 -11.45 -7.35
CA ALA A 19 -3.32 -10.06 -7.02
C ALA A 19 -4.78 -9.90 -6.51
N PRO A 20 -5.00 -9.27 -5.33
CA PRO A 20 -6.31 -9.23 -4.71
C PRO A 20 -7.34 -8.59 -5.65
N ALA A 21 -8.54 -9.17 -5.71
CA ALA A 21 -9.64 -8.62 -6.50
C ALA A 21 -10.00 -7.20 -6.04
N LEU A 22 -10.54 -6.35 -6.93
CA LEU A 22 -10.93 -4.96 -6.65
C LEU A 22 -11.83 -4.79 -5.42
N SER A 23 -12.65 -5.80 -5.11
CA SER A 23 -13.51 -5.81 -3.93
C SER A 23 -12.71 -5.91 -2.63
N ASP A 24 -11.57 -6.59 -2.65
CA ASP A 24 -10.71 -6.77 -1.48
C ASP A 24 -9.95 -5.49 -1.15
N ASP A 25 -9.49 -4.75 -2.16
CA ASP A 25 -8.79 -3.47 -1.96
C ASP A 25 -9.72 -2.42 -1.34
N ARG A 26 -10.96 -2.37 -1.83
CA ARG A 26 -11.95 -1.46 -1.24
C ARG A 26 -12.32 -1.86 0.18
N ARG A 27 -12.36 -3.16 0.46
CA ARG A 27 -12.61 -3.72 1.79
C ARG A 27 -11.48 -3.36 2.75
N LYS A 28 -10.22 -3.55 2.36
CA LYS A 28 -9.02 -3.25 3.18
C LYS A 28 -8.97 -1.79 3.61
N SER A 29 -9.13 -0.84 2.69
CA SER A 29 -9.06 0.58 3.05
C SER A 29 -10.23 1.04 3.93
N ARG A 30 -11.44 0.50 3.71
CA ARG A 30 -12.60 0.74 4.58
C ARG A 30 -12.42 0.11 5.96
N GLN A 31 -11.87 -1.10 6.02
CA GLN A 31 -11.58 -1.82 7.26
C GLN A 31 -10.55 -1.06 8.09
N LEU A 32 -9.47 -0.59 7.47
CA LEU A 32 -8.45 0.23 8.14
C LEU A 32 -9.06 1.52 8.71
N LEU A 33 -9.85 2.24 7.90
CA LEU A 33 -10.54 3.45 8.34
C LEU A 33 -11.54 3.18 9.47
N ALA A 34 -12.27 2.06 9.42
CA ALA A 34 -13.20 1.68 10.47
C ALA A 34 -12.47 1.41 11.80
N ARG A 35 -11.36 0.65 11.75
CA ARG A 35 -10.51 0.40 12.94
C ARG A 35 -9.91 1.68 13.49
N TRP A 36 -9.53 2.62 12.64
CA TRP A 36 -9.05 3.94 13.06
C TRP A 36 -10.12 4.78 13.75
N ARG A 37 -11.34 4.79 13.20
CA ARG A 37 -12.48 5.50 13.81
C ARG A 37 -12.86 4.89 15.16
N ASP A 38 -12.77 3.58 15.29
CA ASP A 38 -12.97 2.89 16.56
C ASP A 38 -11.84 3.21 17.56
N ALA A 39 -10.59 3.28 17.11
CA ALA A 39 -9.43 3.63 17.94
C ALA A 39 -9.47 5.05 18.50
N ARG A 40 -10.01 6.01 17.75
CA ARG A 40 -10.05 7.41 18.19
C ARG A 40 -11.12 7.67 19.26
N GLY A 41 -12.19 6.88 19.29
CA GLY A 41 -13.38 7.18 20.08
C GLY A 41 -13.92 8.58 19.76
N ASP A 42 -14.00 9.44 20.77
CA ASP A 42 -14.46 10.83 20.63
C ASP A 42 -13.34 11.83 20.29
N ARG A 43 -12.07 11.38 20.21
CA ARG A 43 -10.94 12.23 19.85
C ARG A 43 -10.96 12.59 18.36
N ALA A 44 -10.27 13.68 18.01
CA ALA A 44 -10.03 14.02 16.61
C ALA A 44 -9.30 12.88 15.86
N MET A 45 -8.27 12.30 16.49
CA MET A 45 -7.47 11.19 16.00
C MET A 45 -6.99 10.29 17.17
N PRO A 46 -6.65 9.02 16.91
CA PRO A 46 -6.12 8.10 17.92
C PRO A 46 -4.67 8.41 18.26
N SER A 47 -4.24 7.98 19.45
CA SER A 47 -2.82 7.93 19.82
C SER A 47 -2.08 6.89 18.98
N TRP A 48 -0.79 7.14 18.72
CA TRP A 48 0.08 6.18 18.02
C TRP A 48 0.15 4.82 18.72
N GLU A 49 -0.04 4.75 20.04
CA GLU A 49 -0.08 3.48 20.78
C GLU A 49 -1.14 2.50 20.24
N CYS A 50 -2.20 3.01 19.60
CA CYS A 50 -3.26 2.21 19.02
C CYS A 50 -2.94 1.68 17.61
N HIS A 51 -1.81 2.06 16.98
CA HIS A 51 -1.52 1.72 15.58
C HIS A 51 -1.58 0.20 15.33
N GLY A 52 -1.05 -0.62 16.23
CA GLY A 52 -1.08 -2.09 16.09
C GLY A 52 -2.50 -2.65 15.99
N ARG A 53 -3.45 -2.08 16.75
CA ARG A 53 -4.88 -2.44 16.68
C ARG A 53 -5.52 -1.98 15.37
N VAL A 54 -5.14 -0.80 14.88
CA VAL A 54 -5.64 -0.24 13.62
C VAL A 54 -5.16 -1.07 12.43
N VAL A 55 -3.88 -1.40 12.41
CA VAL A 55 -3.23 -2.18 11.35
C VAL A 55 -3.72 -3.62 11.37
N GLY A 56 -3.60 -4.31 12.52
CA GLY A 56 -3.96 -5.73 12.64
C GLY A 56 -3.27 -6.59 11.59
N ASP A 57 -4.07 -7.36 10.84
CA ASP A 57 -3.66 -8.24 9.75
C ASP A 57 -3.22 -7.53 8.46
N LEU A 58 -3.29 -6.19 8.42
CA LEU A 58 -2.97 -5.40 7.22
C LEU A 58 -1.52 -4.89 7.18
N ASP A 59 -0.68 -5.25 8.16
CA ASP A 59 0.68 -4.70 8.35
C ASP A 59 1.55 -4.79 7.09
N ALA A 60 1.48 -5.90 6.38
CA ALA A 60 2.26 -6.10 5.15
C ALA A 60 1.90 -5.09 4.05
N TYR A 61 0.69 -4.53 4.04
CA TYR A 61 0.20 -3.56 3.05
C TYR A 61 0.33 -2.11 3.52
N CYS A 62 0.84 -1.89 4.73
CA CYS A 62 0.87 -0.58 5.35
C CYS A 62 2.24 0.09 5.19
N ILE A 63 2.21 1.41 5.08
CA ILE A 63 3.38 2.28 5.21
C ILE A 63 3.13 3.19 6.41
N MET A 64 4.14 3.38 7.23
CA MET A 64 4.04 4.13 8.48
C MET A 64 5.16 5.13 8.56
N GLY A 65 4.89 6.25 9.22
CA GLY A 65 5.86 7.31 9.36
C GLY A 65 5.48 8.31 10.44
N HIS A 66 6.33 9.31 10.55
CA HIS A 66 6.18 10.43 11.46
C HIS A 66 6.28 11.74 10.68
N PHE A 67 5.92 12.84 11.32
CA PHE A 67 6.22 14.18 10.82
C PHE A 67 7.57 14.63 11.37
N GLY A 68 8.38 15.26 10.53
CA GLY A 68 9.69 15.78 10.93
C GLY A 68 9.61 16.76 12.11
N HIS A 69 10.76 17.08 12.71
CA HIS A 69 10.85 17.97 13.88
C HIS A 69 10.23 19.36 13.64
N ASP A 70 10.30 19.84 12.41
CA ASP A 70 9.71 21.10 11.94
C ASP A 70 8.25 20.96 11.47
N ARG A 71 7.72 19.73 11.43
CA ARG A 71 6.40 19.38 10.89
C ARG A 71 6.19 19.91 9.46
N ALA A 72 7.24 19.94 8.65
CA ALA A 72 7.14 20.39 7.26
C ALA A 72 6.85 19.24 6.29
N GLU A 73 7.25 18.01 6.63
CA GLU A 73 7.08 16.86 5.75
C GLU A 73 6.76 15.54 6.47
N ALA A 74 6.08 14.65 5.75
CA ALA A 74 5.92 13.26 6.11
C ALA A 74 7.22 12.48 5.86
N VAL A 75 7.77 11.89 6.92
CA VAL A 75 8.94 11.02 6.90
C VAL A 75 8.48 9.57 7.01
N THR A 76 8.84 8.75 6.03
CA THR A 76 8.56 7.31 6.04
C THR A 76 9.50 6.60 7.01
N GLY A 77 8.93 5.82 7.94
CA GLY A 77 9.69 5.04 8.92
C GLY A 77 9.66 3.53 8.67
N LYS A 78 8.48 2.96 8.42
CA LYS A 78 8.29 1.53 8.14
C LYS A 78 7.53 1.33 6.85
N ILE A 79 8.00 0.42 6.00
CA ILE A 79 7.36 0.00 4.76
C ILE A 79 6.98 -1.47 4.93
N GLY A 80 5.72 -1.81 4.67
CA GLY A 80 5.23 -3.18 4.74
C GLY A 80 5.80 -4.06 3.62
N GLY A 81 5.90 -5.37 3.89
CA GLY A 81 6.51 -6.35 2.97
C GLY A 81 5.93 -6.30 1.56
N PHE A 82 4.62 -6.08 1.39
CA PHE A 82 4.00 -5.99 0.06
C PHE A 82 4.62 -4.90 -0.83
N PHE A 83 4.98 -3.76 -0.23
CA PHE A 83 5.63 -2.65 -0.92
C PHE A 83 7.12 -2.92 -1.10
N LEU A 84 7.80 -3.42 -0.06
CA LEU A 84 9.23 -3.76 -0.11
C LEU A 84 9.51 -4.79 -1.21
N ASP A 85 8.78 -5.91 -1.22
CA ASP A 85 8.93 -6.99 -2.19
C ASP A 85 8.81 -6.48 -3.64
N ARG A 86 7.93 -5.49 -3.87
CA ARG A 86 7.71 -4.92 -5.21
C ARG A 86 8.71 -3.86 -5.59
N LEU A 87 9.27 -3.13 -4.62
CA LEU A 87 10.36 -2.19 -4.86
C LEU A 87 11.69 -2.92 -5.09
N GLU A 88 11.88 -4.08 -4.45
CA GLU A 88 13.10 -4.89 -4.51
C GLU A 88 13.08 -5.93 -5.64
N ALA A 89 11.96 -6.14 -6.34
CA ALA A 89 11.81 -7.11 -7.44
C ALA A 89 12.70 -6.85 -8.67
N GLY A 90 13.58 -5.85 -8.65
CA GLY A 90 14.56 -5.60 -9.69
C GLY A 90 15.75 -6.57 -9.63
N ASP A 91 15.58 -7.77 -10.22
CA ASP A 91 16.58 -8.60 -10.93
C ASP A 91 16.26 -10.11 -10.93
N GLY A 92 15.19 -10.55 -10.25
CA GLY A 92 14.77 -11.95 -10.19
C GLY A 92 13.67 -12.32 -11.19
N ALA A 93 13.64 -13.59 -11.63
CA ALA A 93 12.81 -14.17 -12.71
C ALA A 93 11.27 -14.04 -12.62
N GLN A 94 10.73 -13.18 -11.75
CA GLN A 94 9.31 -12.80 -11.74
C GLN A 94 9.21 -11.27 -11.81
N SER A 95 9.24 -10.75 -13.04
CA SER A 95 9.14 -9.33 -13.41
C SER A 95 7.87 -8.69 -12.84
N THR A 96 7.94 -8.17 -11.61
CA THR A 96 6.97 -7.22 -11.09
C THR A 96 7.58 -5.84 -11.23
N ASP A 97 7.01 -5.03 -12.13
CA ASP A 97 7.43 -3.65 -12.34
C ASP A 97 7.44 -2.88 -11.01
N PRO A 98 8.59 -2.35 -10.55
CA PRO A 98 8.65 -1.57 -9.32
C PRO A 98 8.00 -0.18 -9.47
N TYR A 99 7.80 0.29 -10.69
CA TYR A 99 7.31 1.64 -10.98
C TYR A 99 5.96 1.94 -10.30
N PRO A 100 4.93 1.07 -10.38
CA PRO A 100 3.69 1.30 -9.65
C PRO A 100 3.85 1.44 -8.12
N ALA A 101 4.74 0.66 -7.51
CA ALA A 101 5.01 0.77 -6.07
C ALA A 101 5.61 2.13 -5.75
N ALA A 102 6.60 2.57 -6.52
CA ALA A 102 7.26 3.86 -6.35
C ALA A 102 6.28 5.04 -6.53
N VAL A 103 5.42 5.00 -7.54
CA VAL A 103 4.39 6.03 -7.79
C VAL A 103 3.40 6.10 -6.63
N VAL A 104 2.85 4.96 -6.20
CA VAL A 104 1.89 4.91 -5.08
C VAL A 104 2.54 5.38 -3.77
N MET A 105 3.81 5.04 -3.51
CA MET A 105 4.54 5.58 -2.36
C MET A 105 4.71 7.10 -2.43
N GLY A 106 5.04 7.65 -3.61
CA GLY A 106 5.14 9.10 -3.80
C GLY A 106 3.82 9.82 -3.51
N ILE A 107 2.71 9.25 -3.98
CA ILE A 107 1.36 9.74 -3.68
C ILE A 107 1.08 9.66 -2.17
N ILE A 108 1.37 8.52 -1.53
CA ILE A 108 1.20 8.35 -0.09
C ILE A 108 1.97 9.40 0.71
N ARG A 109 3.23 9.67 0.35
CA ARG A 109 4.04 10.70 1.02
C ARG A 109 3.43 12.09 0.84
N SER A 110 2.98 12.43 -0.37
CA SER A 110 2.31 13.72 -0.63
C SER A 110 1.04 13.88 0.20
N LEU A 111 0.18 12.85 0.24
CA LEU A 111 -1.04 12.85 1.05
C LEU A 111 -0.74 12.86 2.55
N GLY A 112 0.33 12.18 2.98
CA GLY A 112 0.84 12.22 4.35
C GLY A 112 1.15 13.65 4.78
N THR A 113 1.90 14.40 3.97
CA THR A 113 2.21 15.81 4.24
C THR A 113 0.93 16.66 4.35
N GLN A 114 -0.12 16.38 3.57
CA GLN A 114 -1.39 17.11 3.67
C GLN A 114 -2.10 16.92 5.03
N LEU A 115 -1.85 15.82 5.75
CA LEU A 115 -2.40 15.61 7.09
C LEU A 115 -1.89 16.64 8.11
N LEU A 116 -0.75 17.30 7.85
CA LEU A 116 -0.27 18.40 8.71
C LEU A 116 -1.27 19.54 8.81
N HIS A 117 -2.12 19.73 7.80
CA HIS A 117 -3.13 20.77 7.75
C HIS A 117 -4.47 20.34 8.37
N GLY A 118 -4.62 19.08 8.78
CA GLY A 118 -5.87 18.59 9.38
C GLY A 118 -5.82 17.15 9.87
N ALA A 119 -6.50 16.90 11.00
CA ALA A 119 -6.60 15.57 11.63
C ALA A 119 -7.59 14.62 10.92
N THR A 120 -7.84 14.81 9.63
CA THR A 120 -8.87 14.08 8.88
C THR A 120 -8.23 13.01 8.01
N PRO A 121 -8.69 11.74 8.10
CA PRO A 121 -8.32 10.70 7.16
C PRO A 121 -8.52 11.09 5.69
N ILE A 122 -7.55 10.77 4.85
CA ILE A 122 -7.64 11.00 3.40
C ILE A 122 -7.81 9.65 2.70
N LEU A 123 -8.90 9.52 1.93
CA LEU A 123 -9.10 8.42 1.00
C LEU A 123 -8.90 8.96 -0.42
N HIS A 124 -8.01 8.33 -1.18
CA HIS A 124 -7.71 8.75 -2.55
C HIS A 124 -7.74 7.55 -3.50
N GLU A 125 -8.36 7.74 -4.65
CA GLU A 125 -8.37 6.80 -5.78
C GLU A 125 -7.91 7.56 -7.03
N GLY A 126 -7.19 6.88 -7.90
CA GLY A 126 -6.73 7.48 -9.14
C GLY A 126 -6.17 6.46 -10.10
N GLU A 127 -5.63 6.97 -11.21
CA GLU A 127 -5.00 6.16 -12.23
C GLU A 127 -3.79 6.86 -12.84
N PHE A 128 -2.84 6.07 -13.30
CA PHE A 128 -1.66 6.53 -14.05
C PHE A 128 -1.30 5.48 -15.10
N GLN A 129 -0.54 5.88 -16.12
CA GLN A 129 -0.06 4.95 -17.14
C GLN A 129 1.42 4.64 -16.89
N THR A 130 1.81 3.40 -17.12
CA THR A 130 3.23 3.01 -17.17
C THR A 130 3.86 3.43 -18.50
N ASP A 131 5.18 3.42 -18.58
CA ASP A 131 5.92 3.65 -19.83
C ASP A 131 5.59 2.60 -20.91
N THR A 132 5.11 1.42 -20.50
CA THR A 132 4.62 0.35 -21.37
C THR A 132 3.16 0.54 -21.84
N GLY A 133 2.51 1.65 -21.44
CA GLY A 133 1.13 1.97 -21.80
C GLY A 133 0.07 1.23 -20.98
N ALA A 134 0.45 0.51 -19.93
CA ALA A 134 -0.51 -0.14 -19.04
C ALA A 134 -1.16 0.89 -18.12
N LEU A 135 -2.50 0.95 -18.13
CA LEU A 135 -3.24 1.79 -17.19
C LEU A 135 -3.27 1.11 -15.82
N ILE A 136 -2.70 1.75 -14.81
CA ILE A 136 -2.72 1.31 -13.42
C ILE A 136 -3.77 2.11 -12.66
N ARG A 137 -4.65 1.41 -11.94
CA ARG A 137 -5.58 2.02 -10.99
C ARG A 137 -5.09 1.77 -9.58
N TYR A 138 -5.08 2.81 -8.76
CA TYR A 138 -4.64 2.71 -7.37
C TYR A 138 -5.69 3.24 -6.41
N ARG A 139 -5.59 2.78 -5.17
CA ARG A 139 -6.33 3.28 -4.02
C ARG A 139 -5.38 3.43 -2.85
N THR A 140 -5.55 4.50 -2.09
CA THR A 140 -4.83 4.69 -0.84
C THR A 140 -5.72 5.29 0.24
N ALA A 141 -5.44 4.92 1.48
CA ALA A 141 -5.98 5.55 2.68
C ALA A 141 -4.81 6.01 3.53
N VAL A 142 -4.79 7.28 3.94
CA VAL A 142 -3.78 7.86 4.82
C VAL A 142 -4.47 8.41 6.06
N LEU A 143 -3.98 7.99 7.23
CA LEU A 143 -4.63 8.15 8.52
C LEU A 143 -3.68 8.86 9.48
N PRO A 144 -4.09 9.99 10.09
CA PRO A 144 -3.28 10.69 11.08
C PRO A 144 -3.39 10.05 12.46
N PHE A 145 -2.32 10.14 13.22
CA PHE A 145 -2.24 9.77 14.63
C PHE A 145 -1.62 10.94 15.39
N GLY A 146 -1.98 11.08 16.67
CA GLY A 146 -1.43 12.14 17.50
C GLY A 146 -2.15 12.32 18.83
N GLU A 147 -1.47 13.03 19.71
CA GLU A 147 -1.99 13.35 21.04
C GLU A 147 -2.96 14.54 21.04
N PRO A 148 -3.89 14.60 22.01
CA PRO A 148 -4.84 15.69 22.11
C PRO A 148 -4.11 17.03 22.23
N GLY A 149 -4.58 18.03 21.49
CA GLY A 149 -4.02 19.37 21.50
C GLY A 149 -2.67 19.54 20.78
N HIS A 150 -2.03 18.47 20.30
CA HIS A 150 -0.69 18.54 19.70
C HIS A 150 -0.67 18.35 18.18
N GLY A 151 -1.83 18.24 17.51
CA GLY A 151 -1.89 17.96 16.07
C GLY A 151 -1.32 16.57 15.71
N PRO A 152 -1.31 16.20 14.42
CA PRO A 152 -0.76 14.93 13.98
C PRO A 152 0.76 14.86 14.21
N ASP A 153 1.25 13.72 14.71
CA ASP A 153 2.67 13.43 14.90
C ASP A 153 3.12 12.19 14.10
N HIS A 154 2.21 11.27 13.85
CA HIS A 154 2.41 10.05 13.06
C HIS A 154 1.34 9.89 11.99
N TRP A 155 1.66 9.06 11.00
CA TRP A 155 0.73 8.69 9.95
C TRP A 155 0.88 7.22 9.58
N LEU A 156 -0.24 6.66 9.13
CA LEU A 156 -0.36 5.30 8.62
C LEU A 156 -1.05 5.36 7.28
N ALA A 157 -0.49 4.70 6.28
CA ALA A 157 -1.09 4.56 4.99
C ALA A 157 -1.30 3.08 4.63
N LEU A 158 -2.30 2.82 3.79
CA LEU A 158 -2.45 1.58 3.05
C LEU A 158 -2.65 1.95 1.60
N GLY A 159 -1.85 1.36 0.72
CA GLY A 159 -1.98 1.53 -0.72
C GLY A 159 -2.12 0.18 -1.42
N SER A 160 -2.90 0.18 -2.49
CA SER A 160 -3.03 -0.96 -3.40
C SER A 160 -3.15 -0.45 -4.83
N TRP A 161 -2.76 -1.29 -5.78
CA TRP A 161 -2.86 -0.98 -7.19
C TRP A 161 -3.03 -2.25 -8.02
N ARG A 162 -3.55 -2.07 -9.22
CA ARG A 162 -3.68 -3.13 -10.21
C ARG A 162 -3.60 -2.58 -11.62
N SER A 163 -3.14 -3.41 -12.53
CA SER A 163 -3.26 -3.13 -13.96
C SER A 163 -4.72 -3.24 -14.39
N ALA A 164 -5.19 -2.30 -15.21
CA ALA A 164 -6.51 -2.31 -15.84
C ALA A 164 -6.57 -3.27 -17.05
N VAL A 165 -5.47 -3.97 -17.35
CA VAL A 165 -5.41 -5.07 -18.34
C VAL A 165 -6.19 -6.27 -17.80
N SER A 166 -7.52 -6.17 -17.73
CA SER A 166 -8.46 -7.31 -17.54
C SER A 166 -9.96 -6.93 -17.52
N ASP A 167 -10.38 -5.65 -17.65
CA ASP A 167 -11.83 -5.36 -17.69
C ASP A 167 -12.44 -5.38 -19.10
N ARG A 168 -11.61 -5.32 -20.16
CA ARG A 168 -12.11 -5.31 -21.55
C ARG A 168 -12.26 -6.71 -22.15
N ALA A 169 -11.52 -7.70 -21.67
CA ALA A 169 -11.62 -9.08 -22.13
C ALA A 169 -12.81 -9.84 -21.50
N LEU A 170 -13.26 -9.45 -20.30
CA LEU A 170 -14.37 -10.11 -19.61
C LEU A 170 -15.77 -9.62 -20.04
N ARG A 171 -15.85 -8.51 -20.80
CA ARG A 171 -17.12 -8.03 -21.40
C ARG A 171 -17.33 -8.47 -22.85
N ALA A 172 -16.41 -9.27 -23.38
CA ALA A 172 -16.44 -9.81 -24.74
C ALA A 172 -16.48 -11.35 -24.78
N ALA A 173 -16.70 -12.00 -23.63
CA ALA A 173 -16.88 -13.44 -23.49
C ALA A 173 -18.33 -13.77 -23.11
#